data_AF-A0A1H2GNS4-F1
#
_entry.id   AF-A0A1H2GNS4-F1
#
_cell.length_a   1.000
_cell.length_b   1.000
_cell.length_c   1.000
_cell.angle_alpha   90.00
_cell.angle_beta   90.00
_cell.angle_gamma   90.00
#
_symmetry.space_group_name_H-M   'P 1'
#
loop_
_entity.id
_entity.type
_entity.pdbx_description
1 polymer ?
#
loop_
_entity_poly.entity_id
_entity_poly.type
_entity_poly.pdbx_seq_one_letter_code
_entity_poly.pdbx_strand_id
1 'polypeptide(L)' 'MMRTATLNLRIDPVLKEAVRIAAMKDHRSIANLVEILIRQHCEKVGISIPDQAELFVGEAGDE' A
#
# COMPACT_ATOMS: atom_id res chain seq x y z
N MET A 1 10.08 -0.22 14.20
CA MET A 1 8.75 0.42 14.10
C MET A 1 8.58 0.81 12.64
N MET A 2 7.67 0.17 11.90
CA MET A 2 7.47 0.46 10.46
C MET A 2 6.87 1.86 10.33
N ARG A 3 7.47 2.74 9.51
CA ARG A 3 6.92 4.07 9.26
C ARG A 3 5.74 3.92 8.29
N THR A 4 4.63 4.59 8.60
CA THR A 4 3.44 4.60 7.75
C THR A 4 3.28 6.00 7.16
N ALA A 5 3.02 6.08 5.85
CA ALA A 5 2.65 7.32 5.18
C ALA A 5 1.16 7.31 4.82
N THR A 6 0.52 8.48 4.79
CA THR A 6 -0.90 8.61 4.44
C THR A 6 -1.06 8.71 2.92
N LEU A 7 -1.90 7.84 2.34
CA LEU A 7 -2.32 7.90 0.94
C LEU A 7 -3.77 8.40 0.85
N ASN A 8 -4.00 9.56 0.23
CA ASN A 8 -5.35 10.07 -0.02
C ASN A 8 -5.86 9.57 -1.38
N LEU A 9 -6.91 8.74 -1.36
CA LEU A 9 -7.46 8.10 -2.55
C LEU A 9 -8.88 8.60 -2.84
N ARG A 10 -9.12 9.04 -4.08
CA ARG A 10 -10.46 9.33 -4.61
C ARG A 10 -10.90 8.18 -5.50
N ILE A 11 -11.98 7.51 -5.12
CA ILE A 11 -12.59 6.42 -5.88
C ILE A 11 -14.11 6.56 -5.88
N ASP A 12 -14.74 5.89 -6.84
CA ASP A 12 -16.19 5.79 -6.91
C ASP A 12 -16.77 5.22 -5.59
N PRO A 13 -17.89 5.76 -5.08
CA PRO A 13 -18.50 5.30 -3.84
C PRO A 13 -18.92 3.82 -3.88
N VAL A 14 -19.32 3.29 -5.03
CA VAL A 14 -19.67 1.87 -5.18
C VAL A 14 -18.42 1.01 -5.02
N LEU A 15 -17.29 1.45 -5.58
CA LEU A 15 -16.02 0.75 -5.44
C LEU A 15 -15.50 0.78 -3.99
N LYS A 16 -15.73 1.89 -3.27
CA LYS A 16 -15.42 1.99 -1.84
C LYS A 16 -16.17 0.93 -1.02
N GLU A 17 -17.43 0.67 -1.34
CA GLU A 17 -18.20 -0.37 -0.65
C GLU A 17 -17.72 -1.78 -1.02
N ALA A 18 -17.42 -2.01 -2.29
CA ALA A 18 -16.87 -3.29 -2.75
C ALA A 18 -15.56 -3.63 -2.04
N VAL A 19 -14.62 -2.68 -1.93
CA VAL A 19 -13.34 -2.92 -1.22
C VAL A 19 -13.54 -3.12 0.28
N ARG A 20 -14.54 -2.46 0.89
CA ARG A 20 -14.90 -2.68 2.30
C ARG A 20 -15.35 -4.12 2.53
N ILE A 21 -16.25 -4.63 1.69
CA ILE A 21 -16.76 -6.01 1.77
C ILE A 21 -15.62 -7.01 1.55
N ALA A 22 -14.76 -6.78 0.54
CA ALA A 22 -13.60 -7.62 0.27
C ALA A 22 -12.65 -7.68 1.47
N ALA A 23 -12.32 -6.53 2.06
CA ALA A 23 -11.43 -6.45 3.22
C ALA A 23 -12.01 -7.21 4.43
N MET A 24 -13.32 -7.10 4.65
CA MET A 24 -14.01 -7.86 5.71
C MET A 24 -13.93 -9.37 5.48
N LYS A 25 -14.15 -9.84 4.25
CA LYS A 25 -14.03 -11.27 3.92
C LYS A 25 -12.61 -11.80 4.16
N ASP A 26 -11.61 -10.97 3.88
CA ASP A 26 -10.20 -11.28 4.09
C ASP A 26 -9.74 -11.07 5.54
N HIS A 27 -10.64 -10.67 6.46
CA HIS A 27 -10.34 -10.37 7.87
C HIS A 27 -9.25 -9.30 8.05
N ARG A 28 -9.22 -8.30 7.17
CA ARG A 28 -8.19 -7.27 7.12
C ARG A 28 -8.80 -5.87 7.00
N SER A 29 -8.01 -4.86 7.33
CA SER A 29 -8.42 -3.47 7.09
C SER A 29 -8.38 -3.13 5.60
N ILE A 30 -9.18 -2.13 5.18
CA ILE A 30 -9.17 -1.63 3.80
C ILE A 30 -7.76 -1.18 3.39
N ALA A 31 -7.05 -0.47 4.28
CA ALA A 31 -5.69 -0.01 4.03
C ALA A 31 -4.74 -1.18 3.72
N ASN A 32 -4.80 -2.25 4.53
CA ASN A 32 -3.97 -3.42 4.32
C ASN A 32 -4.35 -4.12 3.00
N LEU A 33 -5.65 -4.26 2.70
CA LEU A 33 -6.09 -4.85 1.42
C LEU A 33 -5.56 -4.04 0.22
N VAL A 34 -5.70 -2.72 0.26
CA VAL A 34 -5.20 -1.81 -0.78
C VAL A 34 -3.68 -1.95 -0.93
N GLU A 35 -2.92 -2.06 0.16
CA GLU A 35 -1.47 -2.27 0.10
C GLU A 35 -1.11 -3.55 -0.67
N ILE A 36 -1.78 -4.68 -0.37
CA ILE A 36 -1.54 -5.94 -1.10
C ILE A 36 -1.88 -5.79 -2.57
N LEU A 37 -3.02 -5.17 -2.90
CA LEU A 37 -3.42 -4.96 -4.29
C LEU A 37 -2.42 -4.10 -5.06
N ILE A 38 -1.88 -3.05 -4.43
CA ILE A 38 -0.81 -2.23 -5.01
C ILE A 38 0.45 -3.07 -5.23
N ARG A 39 0.90 -3.83 -4.23
CA ARG A 39 2.09 -4.70 -4.35
C ARG A 39 1.95 -5.71 -5.48
N GLN A 40 0.81 -6.40 -5.55
CA GLN A 40 0.51 -7.37 -6.61
C GLN A 40 0.47 -6.71 -7.98
N HIS A 41 -0.07 -5.49 -8.09
CA HIS A 41 -0.06 -4.76 -9.35
C HIS A 41 1.37 -4.42 -9.78
N CYS A 42 2.16 -3.84 -8.88
CA CYS A 42 3.57 -3.50 -9.11
C CYS A 42 4.38 -4.73 -9.56
N GLU A 43 4.25 -5.86 -8.87
CA GLU A 43 4.92 -7.11 -9.26
C GLU A 43 4.54 -7.53 -10.69
N LYS A 44 3.24 -7.51 -11.03
CA LYS A 44 2.76 -7.88 -12.37
C LYS A 44 3.29 -6.98 -13.49
N VAL A 45 3.55 -5.71 -13.19
CA VAL A 45 4.09 -4.75 -14.18
C VAL A 45 5.61 -4.56 -14.08
N GLY A 46 6.29 -5.31 -13.20
CA GLY A 46 7.74 -5.26 -13.03
C GLY A 46 8.27 -4.05 -12.25
N ILE A 47 7.45 -3.42 -11.40
CA ILE A 47 7.87 -2.35 -10.49
C ILE A 47 8.34 -2.98 -9.17
N SER A 48 9.64 -2.88 -8.88
CA SER A 48 10.19 -3.30 -7.59
C SER A 48 9.77 -2.35 -6.47
N ILE A 49 9.22 -2.90 -5.39
CA ILE A 49 8.92 -2.18 -4.15
C ILE A 49 9.97 -2.58 -3.11
N PRO A 50 10.94 -1.71 -2.76
CA PRO A 50 11.96 -2.00 -1.76
C PRO A 50 11.34 -2.12 -0.36
N ASP A 51 12.02 -2.82 0.55
CA ASP A 51 11.60 -2.82 1.95
C ASP A 51 11.75 -1.42 2.55
N GLN A 52 10.86 -1.07 3.50
CA GLN A 52 10.92 0.22 4.20
C GLN A 52 12.30 0.43 4.85
N ALA A 53 12.99 -0.62 5.28
CA ALA A 53 14.34 -0.50 5.82
C ALA A 53 15.37 -0.02 4.78
N GLU A 54 15.20 -0.35 3.49
CA GLU A 54 16.13 -0.01 2.42
C GLU A 54 15.94 1.44 1.92
N LEU A 55 14.72 1.99 2.02
CA LEU A 55 14.40 3.35 1.58
C LEU A 55 15.10 4.44 2.41
N PHE A 56 15.37 4.19 3.69
CA PHE A 56 16.01 5.16 4.59
C PHE A 56 17.55 5.05 4.67
N VAL A 57 18.16 4.08 3.98
CA VAL A 57 19.62 3.92 3.94
C VAL A 57 20.27 4.99 3.03
N GLY A 58 19.49 5.63 2.15
CA GLY A 58 19.96 6.65 1.20
C GLY A 58 19.77 8.12 1.59
N GLU A 59 19.17 8.42 2.75
CA GLU A 59 18.94 9.82 3.21
C GLU A 59 19.91 10.26 4.33
N ALA A 60 20.99 9.50 4.58
CA ALA A 60 21.99 9.79 5.63
C ALA A 60 23.37 10.26 5.07
N GLY A 61 23.35 10.93 3.92
CA GLY A 61 24.43 11.76 3.35
C GLY A 61 23.75 12.60 2.28
N ASP A 62 23.79 13.93 2.28
CA ASP A 62 24.91 14.82 2.53
C ASP A 62 24.44 16.11 3.27
N GLU A 63 25.43 16.74 3.93
CA GLU A 63 25.47 17.97 4.76
C GLU A 63 25.22 17.86 6.27
#